data_AF-A0A370K7U1-F1
#
_entry.id   AF-A0A370K7U1-F1
#
_cell.length_a   1.000
_cell.length_b   1.000
_cell.length_c   1.000
_cell.angle_alpha   90.00
_cell.angle_beta   90.00
_cell.angle_gamma   90.00
#
_symmetry.space_group_name_H-M   'P 1'
#
loop_
_entity.id
_entity.type
_entity.pdbx_description
1 polymer ?
#
loop_
_entity_poly.entity_id
_entity_poly.type
_entity_poly.pdbx_seq_one_letter_code
_entity_poly.pdbx_strand_id
1 'polypeptide(L)'
;MIRSSLLRPLQPLLPVALVAAAAITGCLVAGLAMAQAPDGGARQPAAVQADQQFLDTFHRGDYAHLQEALESETVAYLRNPNDAQTAAHVGWLHMWRASERSRLEHTPATITDDLVLARKYFARAAALDPEDARFRGFLASAMLAEAQIDRDDVLRQQGAAVMQQAVKDWPAFNLFTAGYVASNQPADSEGFRQALELQWKNLEVCAHTTLDRRGADLDRFASAVHGATTGTRDARACLNSATAPHNEEGFILNMGDMLTKAGDWETARKVYALARRSPDYAQWPYREVLEQRIRDAQVNVATFNRPVVPGQKPATTIMLGSAFSCTACHQH
;
A
#
# COMPACT_ATOMS: atom_id res chain seq x y z
N MET A 1 -20.79 -96.21 15.17
CA MET A 1 -20.58 -96.70 13.79
C MET A 1 -20.02 -95.55 12.96
N ILE A 2 -18.84 -95.80 12.37
CA ILE A 2 -18.40 -95.31 11.05
C ILE A 2 -18.01 -93.82 10.92
N ARG A 3 -16.68 -93.62 10.84
CA ARG A 3 -15.89 -92.68 9.99
C ARG A 3 -16.03 -91.18 10.30
N SER A 4 -15.04 -90.32 10.07
CA SER A 4 -13.65 -90.43 9.63
C SER A 4 -13.04 -89.04 9.88
N SER A 5 -11.79 -89.06 10.32
CA SER A 5 -10.76 -88.04 10.17
C SER A 5 -10.94 -87.13 8.94
N LEU A 6 -10.62 -85.84 9.07
CA LEU A 6 -9.74 -85.14 8.13
C LEU A 6 -9.20 -83.83 8.76
N LEU A 7 -7.88 -83.75 8.71
CA LEU A 7 -7.01 -82.67 9.16
C LEU A 7 -7.36 -81.33 8.48
N ARG A 8 -7.36 -80.24 9.24
CA ARG A 8 -7.25 -78.88 8.69
C ARG A 8 -5.76 -78.50 8.60
N PRO A 9 -5.27 -78.03 7.44
CA PRO A 9 -3.94 -77.46 7.33
C PRO A 9 -3.92 -76.03 7.90
N LEU A 10 -2.82 -75.67 8.56
CA LEU A 10 -2.47 -74.30 8.89
C LEU A 10 -2.31 -73.49 7.58
N GLN A 11 -3.06 -72.40 7.45
CA GLN A 11 -2.79 -71.38 6.43
C GLN A 11 -1.82 -70.32 7.00
N PRO A 12 -0.86 -69.83 6.18
CA PRO A 12 0.06 -68.81 6.60
C PRO A 12 -0.62 -67.43 6.62
N LEU A 13 -0.24 -66.64 7.62
CA LEU A 13 -0.49 -65.20 7.70
C LEU A 13 0.15 -64.52 6.49
N LEU A 14 -0.66 -63.85 5.68
CA LEU A 14 -0.21 -62.84 4.71
C LEU A 14 -0.84 -61.49 5.10
N PRO A 15 -0.06 -60.41 5.22
CA PRO A 15 -0.56 -59.12 5.64
C PRO A 15 -1.28 -58.47 4.45
N VAL A 16 -2.60 -58.31 4.56
CA VAL A 16 -3.36 -57.42 3.66
C VAL A 16 -3.08 -55.99 4.13
N ALA A 17 -1.96 -55.45 3.68
CA ALA A 17 -1.60 -54.05 3.80
C ALA A 17 -1.55 -53.45 2.39
N LEU A 18 -2.71 -53.26 1.73
CA LEU A 18 -2.74 -52.54 0.44
C LEU A 18 -4.14 -52.17 -0.07
N VAL A 19 -4.93 -51.36 0.65
CA VAL A 19 -6.00 -50.56 0.02
C VAL A 19 -6.27 -49.28 0.85
N ALA A 20 -5.45 -48.24 0.70
CA ALA A 20 -5.82 -46.87 1.11
C ALA A 20 -4.89 -45.79 0.49
N ALA A 21 -4.57 -45.89 -0.82
CA ALA A 21 -3.67 -44.93 -1.48
C ALA A 21 -4.24 -44.34 -2.78
N ALA A 22 -5.57 -44.19 -2.89
CA ALA A 22 -6.20 -43.69 -4.13
C ALA A 22 -7.41 -42.74 -3.90
N ALA A 23 -7.45 -42.00 -2.80
CA ALA A 23 -8.57 -41.08 -2.50
C ALA A 23 -8.17 -39.70 -1.94
N ILE A 24 -6.94 -39.23 -2.20
CA ILE A 24 -6.50 -37.84 -1.88
C ILE A 24 -5.76 -37.24 -3.08
N THR A 25 -6.34 -37.36 -4.26
CA THR A 25 -5.77 -36.77 -5.50
C THR A 25 -6.83 -36.08 -6.33
N GLY A 26 -7.91 -35.60 -5.68
CA GLY A 26 -9.11 -35.08 -6.32
C GLY A 26 -9.56 -33.72 -5.78
N CYS A 27 -8.64 -32.79 -5.54
CA CYS A 27 -8.97 -31.37 -5.28
C CYS A 27 -8.07 -30.39 -6.02
N LEU A 28 -7.17 -30.86 -6.89
CA LEU A 28 -6.28 -30.00 -7.64
C LEU A 28 -6.44 -30.28 -9.13
N VAL A 29 -6.66 -29.19 -9.86
CA VAL A 29 -6.65 -29.04 -11.32
C VAL A 29 -7.96 -29.38 -12.04
N ALA A 30 -8.81 -28.36 -12.20
CA ALA A 30 -9.61 -28.21 -13.41
C ALA A 30 -9.89 -26.71 -13.66
N GLY A 31 -9.23 -26.14 -14.67
CA GLY A 31 -9.73 -24.92 -15.33
C GLY A 31 -8.99 -23.61 -15.08
N LEU A 32 -7.66 -23.58 -15.06
CA LEU A 32 -6.93 -22.35 -15.40
C LEU A 32 -6.12 -22.64 -16.66
N ALA A 33 -6.67 -22.24 -17.81
CA ALA A 33 -5.90 -22.17 -19.04
C ALA A 33 -4.64 -21.35 -18.76
N MET A 34 -3.47 -21.96 -18.91
CA MET A 34 -2.21 -21.24 -18.79
C MET A 34 -2.16 -20.24 -19.94
N ALA A 35 -2.45 -18.97 -19.63
CA ALA A 35 -2.26 -17.90 -20.58
C ALA A 35 -0.79 -17.88 -21.04
N GLN A 36 -0.59 -18.01 -22.34
CA GLN A 36 0.71 -17.81 -22.96
C GLN A 36 1.09 -16.33 -22.81
N ALA A 37 2.30 -16.07 -22.33
CA ALA A 37 2.84 -14.72 -22.27
C ALA A 37 2.97 -14.16 -23.70
N PRO A 38 2.46 -12.95 -23.99
CA PRO A 38 2.96 -12.20 -25.12
C PRO A 38 4.41 -11.80 -24.80
N ASP A 39 5.37 -12.24 -25.60
CA ASP A 39 6.75 -11.73 -25.56
C ASP A 39 6.74 -10.23 -25.83
N GLY A 40 7.23 -9.42 -24.87
CA GLY A 40 7.68 -8.03 -25.07
C GLY A 40 6.74 -7.07 -25.81
N GLY A 41 5.45 -7.40 -25.91
CA GLY A 41 4.48 -6.71 -26.75
C GLY A 41 3.62 -5.68 -26.00
N ALA A 42 2.81 -4.94 -26.76
CA ALA A 42 1.77 -4.08 -26.21
C ALA A 42 0.87 -4.85 -25.22
N ARG A 43 0.48 -4.19 -24.12
CA ARG A 43 -0.39 -4.80 -23.09
C ARG A 43 -1.70 -5.27 -23.72
N GLN A 44 -2.25 -6.36 -23.20
CA GLN A 44 -3.48 -6.93 -23.73
C GLN A 44 -4.63 -5.92 -23.60
N PRO A 45 -5.57 -5.85 -24.57
CA PRO A 45 -6.70 -4.91 -24.49
C PRO A 45 -7.51 -5.04 -23.20
N ALA A 46 -7.64 -6.25 -22.66
CA ALA A 46 -8.31 -6.50 -21.40
C ALA A 46 -7.61 -5.84 -20.20
N ALA A 47 -6.27 -5.82 -20.20
CA ALA A 47 -5.47 -5.15 -19.18
C ALA A 47 -5.61 -3.63 -19.29
N VAL A 48 -5.58 -3.07 -20.50
CA VAL A 48 -5.80 -1.63 -20.72
C VAL A 48 -7.20 -1.19 -20.28
N GLN A 49 -8.22 -2.02 -20.55
CA GLN A 49 -9.59 -1.73 -20.10
C GLN A 49 -9.74 -1.81 -18.57
N ALA A 50 -9.14 -2.82 -17.94
CA ALA A 50 -9.14 -2.95 -16.49
C ALA A 50 -8.43 -1.77 -15.81
N ASP A 51 -7.28 -1.37 -16.32
CA ASP A 51 -6.54 -0.19 -15.88
C ASP A 51 -7.38 1.08 -15.93
N GLN A 52 -8.13 1.29 -17.02
CA GLN A 52 -9.00 2.46 -17.14
C GLN A 52 -10.10 2.44 -16.07
N GLN A 53 -10.74 1.28 -15.86
CA GLN A 53 -11.75 1.14 -14.81
C GLN A 53 -11.15 1.37 -13.42
N PHE A 54 -9.96 0.84 -13.15
CA PHE A 54 -9.22 1.06 -11.91
C PHE A 54 -8.97 2.56 -11.70
N LEU A 55 -8.37 3.25 -12.68
CA LEU A 55 -8.06 4.67 -12.60
C LEU A 55 -9.33 5.50 -12.42
N ASP A 56 -10.37 5.25 -13.20
CA ASP A 56 -11.65 5.97 -13.09
C ASP A 56 -12.28 5.80 -11.70
N THR A 57 -12.25 4.58 -11.16
CA THR A 57 -12.81 4.27 -9.83
C THR A 57 -11.98 4.97 -8.74
N PHE A 58 -10.65 4.91 -8.85
CA PHE A 58 -9.74 5.45 -7.87
C PHE A 58 -9.73 6.99 -7.87
N HIS A 59 -9.70 7.60 -9.05
CA HIS A 59 -9.73 9.05 -9.23
C HIS A 59 -11.08 9.67 -8.86
N ARG A 60 -12.18 8.92 -8.86
CA ARG A 60 -13.45 9.37 -8.28
C ARG A 60 -13.55 9.15 -6.77
N GLY A 61 -12.56 8.49 -6.15
CA GLY A 61 -12.63 8.04 -4.75
C GLY A 61 -13.80 7.09 -4.50
N ASP A 62 -14.21 6.35 -5.53
CA ASP A 62 -15.43 5.53 -5.57
C ASP A 62 -15.22 4.17 -4.92
N TYR A 63 -15.05 4.22 -3.60
CA TYR A 63 -14.75 3.04 -2.78
C TYR A 63 -15.86 1.97 -2.84
N ALA A 64 -17.10 2.35 -3.16
CA ALA A 64 -18.22 1.42 -3.30
C ALA A 64 -18.03 0.46 -4.48
N HIS A 65 -17.43 0.93 -5.58
CA HIS A 65 -17.16 0.13 -6.78
C HIS A 65 -15.72 -0.42 -6.82
N LEU A 66 -14.95 -0.29 -5.74
CA LEU A 66 -13.59 -0.83 -5.65
C LEU A 66 -13.55 -2.33 -5.97
N GLN A 67 -14.49 -3.12 -5.43
CA GLN A 67 -14.53 -4.56 -5.67
C GLN A 67 -14.71 -4.92 -7.16
N GLU A 68 -15.44 -4.10 -7.92
CA GLU A 68 -15.62 -4.30 -9.36
C GLU A 68 -14.34 -4.02 -10.13
N ALA A 69 -13.61 -2.96 -9.76
CA ALA A 69 -12.28 -2.68 -10.32
C ALA A 69 -11.29 -3.81 -9.98
N LEU A 70 -11.32 -4.34 -8.76
CA LEU A 70 -10.48 -5.46 -8.32
C LEU A 70 -10.78 -6.74 -9.11
N GLU A 71 -12.05 -7.05 -9.33
CA GLU A 71 -12.45 -8.19 -10.15
C GLU A 71 -11.96 -8.03 -11.59
N SER A 72 -12.12 -6.84 -12.17
CA SER A 72 -11.67 -6.51 -13.54
C SER A 72 -10.17 -6.69 -13.72
N GLU A 73 -9.37 -6.14 -12.81
CA GLU A 73 -7.90 -6.30 -12.80
C GLU A 73 -7.47 -7.74 -12.54
N THR A 74 -8.19 -8.47 -11.68
CA THR A 74 -7.92 -9.89 -11.43
C THR A 74 -8.21 -10.75 -12.66
N VAL A 75 -9.30 -10.49 -13.38
CA VAL A 75 -9.60 -11.15 -14.66
C VAL A 75 -8.51 -10.85 -15.69
N ALA A 76 -8.04 -9.61 -15.79
CA ALA A 76 -6.92 -9.25 -16.66
C ALA A 76 -5.63 -9.98 -16.26
N TYR A 77 -5.33 -10.05 -14.96
CA TYR A 77 -4.17 -10.78 -14.43
C TYR A 77 -4.22 -12.27 -14.79
N LEU A 78 -5.38 -12.91 -14.65
CA LEU A 78 -5.54 -14.33 -14.99
C LEU A 78 -5.37 -14.59 -16.49
N ARG A 79 -5.65 -13.61 -17.35
CA ARG A 79 -5.42 -13.67 -18.80
C ARG A 79 -3.97 -13.39 -19.19
N ASN A 80 -3.19 -12.68 -18.37
CA ASN A 80 -1.76 -12.50 -18.57
C ASN A 80 -1.03 -12.26 -17.24
N PRO A 81 -0.61 -13.31 -16.54
CA PRO A 81 0.06 -13.17 -15.25
C PRO A 81 1.51 -12.66 -15.37
N ASN A 82 1.98 -12.36 -16.59
CA ASN A 82 3.29 -11.77 -16.87
C ASN A 82 3.23 -10.25 -17.12
N ASP A 83 2.05 -9.62 -16.96
CA ASP A 83 1.92 -8.17 -16.99
C ASP A 83 2.23 -7.57 -15.60
N ALA A 84 3.38 -6.90 -15.47
CA ALA A 84 3.83 -6.31 -14.20
C ALA A 84 2.86 -5.22 -13.69
N GLN A 85 2.30 -4.43 -14.60
CA GLN A 85 1.42 -3.32 -14.24
C GLN A 85 0.07 -3.83 -13.74
N THR A 86 -0.53 -4.80 -14.43
CA THR A 86 -1.76 -5.44 -13.96
C THR A 86 -1.56 -6.10 -12.59
N ALA A 87 -0.44 -6.82 -12.40
CA ALA A 87 -0.11 -7.36 -11.07
C ALA A 87 -0.02 -6.25 -10.02
N ALA A 88 0.65 -5.13 -10.31
CA ALA A 88 0.75 -4.01 -9.39
C ALA A 88 -0.61 -3.36 -9.08
N HIS A 89 -1.51 -3.21 -10.06
CA HIS A 89 -2.84 -2.63 -9.84
C HIS A 89 -3.73 -3.50 -8.96
N VAL A 90 -3.69 -4.83 -9.13
CA VAL A 90 -4.35 -5.75 -8.18
C VAL A 90 -3.80 -5.54 -6.76
N GLY A 91 -2.47 -5.47 -6.61
CA GLY A 91 -1.83 -5.19 -5.32
C GLY A 91 -2.26 -3.85 -4.71
N TRP A 92 -2.37 -2.80 -5.54
CA TRP A 92 -2.82 -1.48 -5.15
C TRP A 92 -4.26 -1.44 -4.67
N LEU A 93 -5.18 -2.13 -5.36
CA LEU A 93 -6.58 -2.21 -4.97
C LEU A 93 -6.74 -2.87 -3.60
N HIS A 94 -5.96 -3.91 -3.31
CA HIS A 94 -5.88 -4.48 -1.97
C HIS A 94 -5.31 -3.49 -0.93
N MET A 95 -4.23 -2.78 -1.25
CA MET A 95 -3.72 -1.72 -0.35
C MET A 95 -4.74 -0.62 -0.09
N TRP A 96 -5.52 -0.22 -1.10
CA TRP A 96 -6.54 0.82 -0.97
C TRP A 96 -7.66 0.37 -0.04
N ARG A 97 -8.16 -0.87 -0.19
CA ARG A 97 -9.15 -1.46 0.74
C ARG A 97 -8.67 -1.43 2.17
N ALA A 98 -7.45 -1.92 2.41
CA ALA A 98 -6.90 -1.96 3.76
C ALA A 98 -6.69 -0.55 4.34
N SER A 99 -6.17 0.38 3.54
CA SER A 99 -5.78 1.72 3.99
C SER A 99 -6.97 2.65 4.24
N GLU A 100 -8.07 2.48 3.51
CA GLU A 100 -9.28 3.31 3.65
C GLU A 100 -10.47 2.56 4.26
N ARG A 101 -10.20 1.44 4.95
CA ARG A 101 -11.19 0.61 5.65
C ARG A 101 -12.15 1.39 6.57
N SER A 102 -11.77 2.58 7.04
CA SER A 102 -12.67 3.45 7.81
C SER A 102 -13.86 3.98 7.00
N ARG A 103 -13.88 3.81 5.67
CA ARG A 103 -15.06 4.05 4.83
C ARG A 103 -16.17 3.03 5.08
N LEU A 104 -15.83 1.84 5.58
CA LEU A 104 -16.79 0.81 5.93
C LEU A 104 -17.53 1.19 7.23
N GLU A 105 -18.82 0.88 7.29
CA GLU A 105 -19.62 0.97 8.52
C GLU A 105 -19.08 0.00 9.57
N HIS A 106 -18.79 -1.24 9.14
CA HIS A 106 -18.13 -2.26 9.95
C HIS A 106 -16.87 -2.76 9.25
N THR A 107 -15.72 -2.66 9.91
CA THR A 107 -14.46 -3.19 9.39
C THR A 107 -14.35 -4.67 9.73
N PRO A 108 -14.39 -5.58 8.74
CA PRO A 108 -14.24 -7.01 8.99
C PRO A 108 -12.80 -7.33 9.41
N ALA A 109 -12.61 -8.36 10.24
CA ALA A 109 -11.27 -8.80 10.64
C ALA A 109 -10.42 -9.26 9.43
N THR A 110 -11.05 -9.82 8.40
CA THR A 110 -10.41 -10.28 7.16
C THR A 110 -9.85 -9.14 6.30
N ILE A 111 -10.06 -7.87 6.68
CA ILE A 111 -9.42 -6.73 5.99
C ILE A 111 -7.88 -6.80 6.03
N THR A 112 -7.32 -7.55 6.97
CA THR A 112 -5.87 -7.77 7.05
C THR A 112 -5.35 -8.68 5.94
N ASP A 113 -6.21 -9.55 5.38
CA ASP A 113 -5.84 -10.46 4.29
C ASP A 113 -5.48 -9.69 3.02
N ASP A 114 -6.04 -8.50 2.83
CA ASP A 114 -5.69 -7.60 1.74
C ASP A 114 -4.19 -7.22 1.75
N LEU A 115 -3.52 -7.17 2.91
CA LEU A 115 -2.07 -6.89 2.96
C LEU A 115 -1.24 -8.07 2.46
N VAL A 116 -1.66 -9.30 2.75
CA VAL A 116 -1.02 -10.52 2.24
C VAL A 116 -1.18 -10.62 0.73
N LEU A 117 -2.37 -10.30 0.23
CA LEU A 117 -2.65 -10.26 -1.21
C LEU A 117 -1.85 -9.14 -1.90
N ALA A 118 -1.81 -7.94 -1.33
CA ALA A 118 -0.97 -6.86 -1.82
C ALA A 118 0.50 -7.28 -1.92
N ARG A 119 1.07 -7.88 -0.86
CA ARG A 119 2.45 -8.38 -0.87
C ARG A 119 2.68 -9.38 -1.99
N LYS A 120 1.78 -10.36 -2.15
CA LYS A 120 1.87 -11.36 -3.24
C LYS A 120 1.95 -10.71 -4.62
N TYR A 121 1.05 -9.76 -4.89
CA TYR A 121 0.94 -9.14 -6.20
C TYR A 121 2.07 -8.15 -6.48
N PHE A 122 2.51 -7.36 -5.50
CA PHE A 122 3.69 -6.51 -5.67
C PHE A 122 4.99 -7.31 -5.77
N ALA A 123 5.10 -8.46 -5.10
CA ALA A 123 6.25 -9.37 -5.30
C ALA A 123 6.29 -9.87 -6.74
N ARG A 124 5.13 -10.18 -7.33
CA ARG A 124 5.03 -10.55 -8.74
C ARG A 124 5.40 -9.39 -9.66
N ALA A 125 4.87 -8.19 -9.42
CA ALA A 125 5.17 -7.00 -10.21
C ALA A 125 6.67 -6.67 -10.18
N ALA A 126 7.29 -6.63 -9.00
CA ALA A 126 8.71 -6.35 -8.84
C ALA A 126 9.63 -7.44 -9.43
N ALA A 127 9.14 -8.68 -9.54
CA ALA A 127 9.88 -9.75 -10.22
C ALA A 127 9.78 -9.67 -11.75
N LEU A 128 8.65 -9.16 -12.27
CA LEU A 128 8.43 -8.98 -13.70
C LEU A 128 9.10 -7.72 -14.25
N ASP A 129 9.10 -6.64 -13.47
CA ASP A 129 9.75 -5.37 -13.79
C ASP A 129 10.61 -4.89 -12.60
N PRO A 130 11.85 -5.40 -12.49
CA PRO A 130 12.73 -5.09 -11.36
C PRO A 130 13.29 -3.66 -11.40
N GLU A 131 13.21 -2.97 -12.54
CA GLU A 131 13.70 -1.60 -12.76
C GLU A 131 12.69 -0.56 -12.22
N ASP A 132 11.41 -0.92 -12.12
CA ASP A 132 10.42 -0.07 -11.48
C ASP A 132 10.52 -0.14 -9.95
N ALA A 133 11.35 0.74 -9.41
CA ALA A 133 11.57 0.91 -7.97
C ALA A 133 10.28 1.17 -7.16
N ARG A 134 9.17 1.58 -7.79
CA ARG A 134 7.89 1.80 -7.09
C ARG A 134 7.27 0.48 -6.65
N PHE A 135 7.30 -0.54 -7.51
CA PHE A 135 6.77 -1.87 -7.17
C PHE A 135 7.50 -2.46 -5.97
N ARG A 136 8.82 -2.27 -5.92
CA ARG A 136 9.65 -2.64 -4.77
C ARG A 136 9.27 -1.87 -3.50
N GLY A 137 9.01 -0.57 -3.61
CA GLY A 137 8.50 0.26 -2.52
C GLY A 137 7.19 -0.26 -1.94
N PHE A 138 6.19 -0.52 -2.78
CA PHE A 138 4.90 -1.05 -2.34
C PHE A 138 4.97 -2.48 -1.81
N LEU A 139 5.81 -3.33 -2.39
CA LEU A 139 6.13 -4.65 -1.83
C LEU A 139 6.63 -4.50 -0.39
N ALA A 140 7.61 -3.63 -0.16
CA ALA A 140 8.14 -3.40 1.17
C ALA A 140 7.08 -2.83 2.13
N SER A 141 6.23 -1.91 1.68
CA SER A 141 5.12 -1.40 2.49
C SER A 141 4.17 -2.51 2.93
N ALA A 142 3.77 -3.40 2.01
CA ALA A 142 2.90 -4.53 2.34
C ALA A 142 3.58 -5.49 3.33
N MET A 143 4.88 -5.81 3.13
CA MET A 143 5.66 -6.62 4.08
C MET A 143 5.71 -6.02 5.47
N LEU A 144 5.99 -4.71 5.59
CA LEU A 144 6.10 -4.03 6.88
C LEU A 144 4.75 -3.96 7.59
N ALA A 145 3.66 -3.71 6.86
CA ALA A 145 2.31 -3.66 7.42
C ALA A 145 1.84 -5.05 7.91
N GLU A 146 2.06 -6.10 7.11
CA GLU A 146 1.77 -7.49 7.49
C GLU A 146 2.60 -7.91 8.71
N ALA A 147 3.91 -7.66 8.68
CA ALA A 147 4.81 -7.99 9.78
C ALA A 147 4.41 -7.32 11.10
N GLN A 148 3.85 -6.11 11.05
CA GLN A 148 3.34 -5.42 12.24
C GLN A 148 2.10 -6.12 12.82
N ILE A 149 1.21 -6.64 11.98
CA ILE A 149 0.00 -7.36 12.41
C ILE A 149 0.39 -8.70 13.02
N ASP A 150 1.25 -9.46 12.32
CA ASP A 150 1.64 -10.81 12.71
C ASP A 150 2.73 -10.85 13.79
N ARG A 151 3.34 -9.69 14.08
CA ARG A 151 4.53 -9.54 14.94
C ARG A 151 5.70 -10.40 14.42
N ASP A 152 5.87 -10.41 13.11
CA ASP A 152 6.93 -11.17 12.43
C ASP A 152 8.18 -10.31 12.24
N ASP A 153 9.17 -10.53 13.11
CA ASP A 153 10.45 -9.82 13.05
C ASP A 153 11.27 -10.14 11.81
N VAL A 154 11.14 -11.35 11.26
CA VAL A 154 11.87 -11.77 10.05
C VAL A 154 11.30 -11.03 8.84
N LEU A 155 9.98 -11.05 8.67
CA LEU A 155 9.31 -10.32 7.58
C LEU A 155 9.55 -8.80 7.70
N ARG A 156 9.57 -8.28 8.93
CA ARG A 156 9.89 -6.85 9.21
C ARG A 156 11.30 -6.48 8.74
N GLN A 157 12.30 -7.30 9.07
CA GLN A 157 13.69 -7.06 8.64
C GLN A 157 13.84 -7.16 7.12
N GLN A 158 13.20 -8.15 6.50
CA GLN A 158 13.19 -8.28 5.05
C GLN A 158 12.53 -7.08 4.37
N GLY A 159 11.35 -6.67 4.85
CA GLY A 159 10.63 -5.51 4.34
C GLY A 159 11.45 -4.22 4.47
N ALA A 160 12.15 -4.03 5.59
CA ALA A 160 13.04 -2.88 5.78
C ALA A 160 14.21 -2.88 4.78
N ALA A 161 14.83 -4.03 4.51
CA ALA A 161 15.90 -4.14 3.52
C ALA A 161 15.39 -3.86 2.08
N VAL A 162 14.21 -4.38 1.73
CA VAL A 162 13.57 -4.11 0.43
C VAL A 162 13.23 -2.63 0.28
N MET A 163 12.71 -1.98 1.34
CA MET A 163 12.43 -0.55 1.35
C MET A 163 13.69 0.29 1.17
N GLN A 164 14.78 -0.06 1.88
CA GLN A 164 16.06 0.64 1.74
C GLN A 164 16.59 0.57 0.31
N GLN A 165 16.44 -0.57 -0.36
CA GLN A 165 16.83 -0.68 -1.77
C GLN A 165 15.93 0.19 -2.66
N ALA A 166 14.61 0.15 -2.46
CA ALA A 166 13.67 0.99 -3.21
C ALA A 166 14.00 2.50 -3.06
N VAL A 167 14.33 2.93 -1.84
CA VAL A 167 14.80 4.30 -1.55
C VAL A 167 16.08 4.64 -2.29
N LYS A 168 17.04 3.73 -2.41
CA LYS A 168 18.27 3.96 -3.18
C LYS A 168 17.99 4.12 -4.67
N ASP A 169 17.10 3.30 -5.22
CA ASP A 169 16.81 3.24 -6.66
C ASP A 169 15.95 4.43 -7.13
N TRP A 170 15.09 4.95 -6.25
CA TRP A 170 14.32 6.17 -6.51
C TRP A 170 13.92 6.90 -5.21
N PRO A 171 14.80 7.78 -4.69
CA PRO A 171 14.57 8.47 -3.41
C PRO A 171 13.33 9.36 -3.41
N ALA A 172 13.08 10.09 -4.51
CA ALA A 172 11.95 11.02 -4.62
C ALA A 172 10.60 10.33 -4.45
N PHE A 173 10.47 9.06 -4.86
CA PHE A 173 9.26 8.28 -4.67
C PHE A 173 9.27 7.54 -3.32
N ASN A 174 10.33 6.78 -3.06
CA ASN A 174 10.30 5.77 -2.00
C ASN A 174 10.61 6.32 -0.60
N LEU A 175 11.18 7.53 -0.46
CA LEU A 175 11.26 8.17 0.86
C LEU A 175 9.87 8.50 1.41
N PHE A 176 8.96 9.00 0.56
CA PHE A 176 7.56 9.18 0.92
C PHE A 176 6.93 7.83 1.28
N THR A 177 7.06 6.81 0.42
CA THR A 177 6.48 5.47 0.66
C THR A 177 6.94 4.88 2.00
N ALA A 178 8.23 4.99 2.32
CA ALA A 178 8.82 4.52 3.57
C ALA A 178 8.31 5.29 4.78
N GLY A 179 8.25 6.63 4.71
CA GLY A 179 7.73 7.45 5.79
C GLY A 179 6.21 7.28 5.98
N TYR A 180 5.47 7.11 4.88
CA TYR A 180 4.01 7.02 4.89
C TYR A 180 3.55 5.75 5.58
N VAL A 181 4.08 4.57 5.20
CA VAL A 181 3.67 3.29 5.81
C VAL A 181 3.94 3.23 7.32
N ALA A 182 5.00 3.91 7.79
CA ALA A 182 5.38 3.95 9.20
C ALA A 182 4.71 5.08 9.99
N SER A 183 3.93 5.97 9.36
CA SER A 183 3.27 7.11 10.02
C SER A 183 2.25 6.69 11.10
N ASN A 184 1.68 5.48 11.00
CA ASN A 184 0.72 4.97 11.98
C ASN A 184 1.37 4.44 13.27
N GLN A 185 2.70 4.29 13.32
CA GLN A 185 3.40 3.81 14.52
C GLN A 185 3.27 4.77 15.70
N PRO A 186 3.47 4.31 16.96
CA PRO A 186 3.45 5.19 18.13
C PRO A 186 4.42 6.37 17.98
N ALA A 187 4.00 7.58 18.39
CA ALA A 187 4.78 8.80 18.16
C ALA A 187 6.16 8.80 18.84
N ASP A 188 6.31 8.07 19.95
CA ASP A 188 7.54 7.90 20.70
C ASP A 188 8.44 6.77 20.17
N SER A 189 7.97 5.99 19.18
CA SER A 189 8.74 4.88 18.63
C SER A 189 9.91 5.39 17.78
N GLU A 190 10.97 4.59 17.71
CA GLU A 190 12.09 4.84 16.78
C GLU A 190 11.63 4.83 15.32
N GLY A 191 10.74 3.90 14.96
CA GLY A 191 10.24 3.77 13.60
C GLY A 191 9.42 5.00 13.16
N PHE A 192 8.62 5.59 14.03
CA PHE A 192 7.90 6.83 13.72
C PHE A 192 8.84 8.02 13.57
N ARG A 193 9.83 8.17 14.47
CA ARG A 193 10.84 9.24 14.35
C ARG A 193 11.63 9.11 13.04
N GLN A 194 12.06 7.90 12.69
CA GLN A 194 12.73 7.64 11.43
C GLN A 194 11.82 7.94 10.23
N ALA A 195 10.54 7.58 10.31
CA ALA A 195 9.57 7.87 9.26
C ALA A 195 9.44 9.38 9.00
N LEU A 196 9.38 10.19 10.06
CA LEU A 196 9.32 11.64 9.94
C LEU A 196 10.60 12.23 9.33
N GLU A 197 11.77 11.69 9.68
CA GLU A 197 13.05 12.06 9.05
C GLU A 197 13.08 11.76 7.55
N LEU A 198 12.47 10.64 7.13
CA LEU A 198 12.36 10.28 5.71
C LEU A 198 11.45 11.26 4.94
N GLN A 199 10.38 11.77 5.56
CA GLN A 199 9.53 12.79 4.95
C GLN A 199 10.28 14.11 4.74
N TRP A 200 11.05 14.56 5.73
CA TRP A 200 11.91 15.74 5.56
C TRP A 200 12.94 15.56 4.45
N LYS A 201 13.60 14.40 4.42
CA LYS A 201 14.55 14.07 3.35
C LYS A 201 13.88 14.02 1.98
N ASN A 202 12.63 13.58 1.90
CA ASN A 202 11.86 13.56 0.67
C ASN A 202 11.67 14.99 0.13
N LEU A 203 11.26 15.93 0.98
CA LEU A 203 11.16 17.35 0.61
C LEU A 203 12.52 17.90 0.11
N GLU A 204 13.61 17.59 0.81
CA GLU A 204 14.96 18.03 0.43
C GLU A 204 15.40 17.46 -0.93
N VAL A 205 15.07 16.19 -1.20
CA VAL A 205 15.28 15.56 -2.51
C VAL A 205 14.46 16.26 -3.57
N CYS A 206 13.16 16.46 -3.35
CA CYS A 206 12.30 17.12 -4.34
C CYS A 206 12.72 18.56 -4.62
N ALA A 207 13.19 19.30 -3.61
CA ALA A 207 13.63 20.68 -3.76
C ALA A 207 15.08 20.85 -4.24
N HIS A 208 15.86 19.76 -4.35
CA HIS A 208 17.31 19.76 -4.57
C HIS A 208 18.07 20.73 -3.62
N THR A 209 17.62 20.85 -2.37
CA THR A 209 18.23 21.70 -1.35
C THR A 209 17.95 21.19 0.05
N THR A 210 18.80 21.53 1.01
CA THR A 210 18.52 21.32 2.43
C THR A 210 17.48 22.34 2.92
N LEU A 211 16.65 21.96 3.87
CA LEU A 211 15.58 22.80 4.42
C LEU A 211 15.83 23.17 5.88
N ASP A 212 15.44 24.37 6.27
CA ASP A 212 15.19 24.64 7.69
C ASP A 212 13.90 23.95 8.12
N ARG A 213 14.07 22.83 8.82
CA ARG A 213 12.98 21.97 9.29
C ARG A 213 12.17 22.58 10.44
N ARG A 214 12.56 23.76 10.97
CA ARG A 214 11.76 24.55 11.94
C ARG A 214 10.86 25.59 11.27
N GLY A 215 11.00 25.70 9.95
CA GLY A 215 10.05 26.37 9.10
C GLY A 215 10.32 27.82 8.78
N ALA A 216 11.54 28.34 8.98
CA ALA A 216 11.87 29.72 8.61
C ALA A 216 11.91 29.91 7.07
N ASP A 217 12.26 28.87 6.33
CA ASP A 217 12.46 28.93 4.87
C ASP A 217 11.43 28.13 4.05
N LEU A 218 10.28 27.77 4.64
CA LEU A 218 9.28 26.95 3.92
C LEU A 218 8.65 27.69 2.73
N ASP A 219 8.59 29.02 2.75
CA ASP A 219 8.17 29.81 1.58
C ASP A 219 9.16 29.66 0.41
N ARG A 220 10.46 29.53 0.71
CA ARG A 220 11.50 29.29 -0.30
C ARG A 220 11.40 27.88 -0.87
N PHE A 221 11.04 26.90 -0.05
CA PHE A 221 10.82 25.51 -0.47
C PHE A 221 9.78 25.41 -1.60
N ALA A 222 8.59 26.00 -1.42
CA ALA A 222 7.51 25.89 -2.39
C ALA A 222 7.91 26.38 -3.79
N SER A 223 8.71 27.45 -3.85
CA SER A 223 9.24 27.98 -5.12
C SER A 223 10.37 27.14 -5.71
N ALA A 224 11.18 26.50 -4.85
CA ALA A 224 12.34 25.71 -5.27
C ALA A 224 11.95 24.38 -5.92
N VAL A 225 10.96 23.66 -5.38
CA VAL A 225 10.55 22.33 -5.88
C VAL A 225 10.13 22.39 -7.35
N HIS A 226 9.20 23.29 -7.70
CA HIS A 226 8.73 23.40 -9.08
C HIS A 226 9.88 23.67 -10.06
N GLY A 227 10.81 24.58 -9.74
CA GLY A 227 11.97 24.87 -10.59
C GLY A 227 12.99 23.73 -10.67
N ALA A 228 13.18 23.00 -9.56
CA ALA A 228 14.18 21.94 -9.46
C ALA A 228 13.73 20.63 -10.14
N THR A 229 12.43 20.31 -10.09
CA THR A 229 11.92 19.00 -10.51
C THR A 229 11.24 19.00 -11.86
N THR A 230 10.76 20.14 -12.37
CA THR A 230 10.04 20.17 -13.66
C THR A 230 10.92 19.61 -14.78
N GLY A 231 10.37 18.65 -15.54
CA GLY A 231 11.06 18.00 -16.66
C GLY A 231 12.04 16.89 -16.27
N THR A 232 12.18 16.57 -14.98
CA THR A 232 12.98 15.42 -14.51
C THR A 232 12.10 14.19 -14.28
N ARG A 233 12.74 13.02 -14.08
CA ARG A 233 12.05 11.78 -13.65
C ARG A 233 11.25 12.01 -12.35
N ASP A 234 11.77 12.86 -11.47
CA ASP A 234 11.23 13.07 -10.13
C ASP A 234 9.97 13.94 -10.13
N ALA A 235 9.66 14.63 -11.24
CA ALA A 235 8.45 15.45 -11.37
C ALA A 235 7.20 14.64 -11.01
N ARG A 236 7.15 13.38 -11.45
CA ARG A 236 6.04 12.47 -11.17
C ARG A 236 5.87 12.15 -9.67
N ALA A 237 6.96 12.15 -8.91
CA ALA A 237 6.95 11.79 -7.50
C ALA A 237 6.80 13.03 -6.59
N CYS A 238 7.26 14.19 -7.05
CA CYS A 238 7.34 15.41 -6.24
C CYS A 238 6.25 16.44 -6.54
N LEU A 239 5.63 16.39 -7.72
CA LEU A 239 4.62 17.35 -8.16
C LEU A 239 3.28 16.65 -8.40
N ASN A 240 2.23 17.45 -8.59
CA ASN A 240 0.95 16.95 -9.10
C ASN A 240 1.11 16.33 -10.50
N SER A 241 0.40 15.24 -10.74
CA SER A 241 0.48 14.46 -11.97
C SER A 241 -0.87 13.87 -12.36
N ALA A 242 -1.00 13.35 -13.58
CA ALA A 242 -2.22 12.65 -14.01
C ALA A 242 -2.54 11.42 -13.13
N THR A 243 -1.54 10.76 -12.52
CA THR A 243 -1.80 9.62 -11.63
C THR A 243 -2.23 10.09 -10.23
N ALA A 244 -1.63 11.17 -9.73
CA ALA A 244 -1.86 11.75 -8.41
C ALA A 244 -2.06 13.27 -8.57
N PRO A 245 -3.29 13.71 -8.90
CA PRO A 245 -3.59 15.10 -9.20
C PRO A 245 -3.38 16.05 -8.02
N HIS A 246 -3.32 15.52 -6.79
CA HIS A 246 -3.10 16.29 -5.58
C HIS A 246 -1.97 15.69 -4.72
N ASN A 247 -0.92 15.24 -5.41
CA ASN A 247 0.26 14.63 -4.78
C ASN A 247 0.90 15.58 -3.77
N GLU A 248 1.04 16.87 -4.12
CA GLU A 248 1.64 17.88 -3.25
C GLU A 248 0.80 18.11 -2.00
N GLU A 249 -0.51 18.30 -2.17
CA GLU A 249 -1.44 18.55 -1.06
C GLU A 249 -1.52 17.34 -0.12
N GLY A 250 -1.66 16.13 -0.68
CA GLY A 250 -1.73 14.91 0.10
C GLY A 250 -0.43 14.59 0.83
N PHE A 251 0.73 14.82 0.20
CA PHE A 251 2.04 14.72 0.86
C PHE A 251 2.11 15.65 2.08
N ILE A 252 1.78 16.94 1.87
CA ILE A 252 1.87 17.98 2.89
C ILE A 252 0.88 17.72 4.03
N LEU A 253 -0.32 17.24 3.72
CA LEU A 253 -1.30 16.81 4.72
C LEU A 253 -0.74 15.69 5.59
N ASN A 254 -0.20 14.63 4.99
CA ASN A 254 0.39 13.53 5.75
C ASN A 254 1.57 14.00 6.63
N MET A 255 2.47 14.80 6.07
CA MET A 255 3.64 15.28 6.81
C MET A 255 3.25 16.17 7.98
N GLY A 256 2.30 17.07 7.79
CA GLY A 256 1.77 17.89 8.88
C GLY A 256 1.06 17.03 9.95
N ASP A 257 0.34 15.98 9.55
CA ASP A 257 -0.29 15.03 10.48
C ASP A 257 0.79 14.31 11.33
N MET A 258 1.91 13.92 10.71
CA MET A 258 3.05 13.32 11.42
C MET A 258 3.71 14.30 12.39
N LEU A 259 3.97 15.55 11.99
CA LEU A 259 4.53 16.58 12.87
C LEU A 259 3.60 16.87 14.07
N THR A 260 2.30 16.97 13.80
CA THR A 260 1.28 17.15 14.83
C THR A 260 1.27 15.99 15.82
N LYS A 261 1.30 14.75 15.31
CA LYS A 261 1.36 13.54 16.13
C LYS A 261 2.65 13.47 16.96
N ALA A 262 3.76 14.01 16.47
CA ALA A 262 5.03 14.15 17.20
C ALA A 262 4.99 15.23 18.31
N GLY A 263 3.92 16.04 18.37
CA GLY A 263 3.80 17.16 19.30
C GLY A 263 4.30 18.50 18.75
N ASP A 264 4.91 18.53 17.56
CA ASP A 264 5.38 19.75 16.90
C ASP A 264 4.27 20.38 16.02
N TRP A 265 3.19 20.78 16.69
CA TRP A 265 2.02 21.35 16.03
C TRP A 265 2.30 22.74 15.44
N GLU A 266 3.29 23.48 15.95
CA GLU A 266 3.66 24.80 15.43
C GLU A 266 4.34 24.68 14.06
N THR A 267 5.31 23.77 13.92
CA THR A 267 5.90 23.47 12.61
C THR A 267 4.86 22.83 11.69
N ALA A 268 4.01 21.94 12.20
CA ALA A 268 2.93 21.33 11.41
C ALA A 268 2.03 22.38 10.75
N ARG A 269 1.62 23.44 11.47
CA ARG A 269 0.80 24.53 10.89
C ARG A 269 1.48 25.23 9.71
N LYS A 270 2.80 25.44 9.79
CA LYS A 270 3.56 26.03 8.69
C LYS A 270 3.66 25.07 7.51
N VAL A 271 3.91 23.79 7.77
CA VAL A 271 3.96 22.75 6.73
C VAL A 271 2.61 22.60 6.04
N TYR A 272 1.51 22.44 6.78
CA TYR A 272 0.16 22.39 6.19
C TYR A 272 -0.14 23.58 5.27
N ALA A 273 0.28 24.79 5.66
CA ALA A 273 0.05 25.99 4.85
C ALA A 273 0.73 25.93 3.47
N LEU A 274 1.71 25.05 3.25
CA LEU A 274 2.35 24.86 1.94
C LEU A 274 1.41 24.26 0.90
N ALA A 275 0.45 23.42 1.30
CA ALA A 275 -0.52 22.86 0.36
C ALA A 275 -1.35 23.96 -0.32
N ARG A 276 -1.56 25.10 0.35
CA ARG A 276 -2.25 26.28 -0.24
C ARG A 276 -1.51 26.92 -1.41
N ARG A 277 -0.23 26.56 -1.62
CA ARG A 277 0.61 27.05 -2.72
C ARG A 277 0.48 26.18 -3.98
N SER A 278 -0.08 24.97 -3.85
CA SER A 278 -0.34 24.12 -5.01
C SER A 278 -1.30 24.82 -5.98
N PRO A 279 -1.07 24.73 -7.30
CA PRO A 279 -1.99 25.28 -8.30
C PRO A 279 -3.39 24.66 -8.23
N ASP A 280 -3.48 23.41 -7.78
CA ASP A 280 -4.74 22.63 -7.77
C ASP A 280 -5.46 22.66 -6.41
N TYR A 281 -4.92 23.39 -5.42
CA TYR A 281 -5.45 23.45 -4.05
C TYR A 281 -6.93 23.84 -3.99
N ALA A 282 -7.37 24.73 -4.88
CA ALA A 282 -8.75 25.21 -4.91
C ALA A 282 -9.74 24.10 -5.29
N GLN A 283 -9.31 23.12 -6.08
CA GLN A 283 -10.11 22.01 -6.60
C GLN A 283 -9.99 20.77 -5.71
N TRP A 284 -8.97 20.69 -4.86
CA TRP A 284 -8.69 19.54 -4.03
C TRP A 284 -9.88 19.16 -3.10
N PRO A 285 -10.44 17.94 -3.21
CA PRO A 285 -11.62 17.53 -2.43
C PRO A 285 -11.43 17.57 -0.91
N TYR A 286 -10.18 17.50 -0.44
CA TYR A 286 -9.83 17.44 0.99
C TYR A 286 -9.30 18.76 1.53
N ARG A 287 -9.47 19.86 0.79
CA ARG A 287 -9.10 21.21 1.23
C ARG A 287 -9.62 21.54 2.62
N GLU A 288 -10.90 21.27 2.87
CA GLU A 288 -11.52 21.57 4.18
C GLU A 288 -10.96 20.69 5.31
N VAL A 289 -10.50 19.48 5.00
CA VAL A 289 -9.80 18.63 5.98
C VAL A 289 -8.49 19.31 6.39
N LEU A 290 -7.67 19.77 5.44
CA LEU A 290 -6.44 20.50 5.74
C LEU A 290 -6.71 21.77 6.54
N GLU A 291 -7.72 22.55 6.16
CA GLU A 291 -8.08 23.76 6.90
C GLU A 291 -8.48 23.46 8.35
N GLN A 292 -9.19 22.35 8.58
CA GLN A 292 -9.46 21.87 9.93
C GLN A 292 -8.17 21.42 10.65
N ARG A 293 -7.25 20.73 9.98
CA ARG A 293 -5.94 20.36 10.55
C ARG A 293 -5.14 21.56 11.04
N ILE A 294 -5.13 22.64 10.26
CA ILE A 294 -4.42 23.88 10.60
C ILE A 294 -5.04 24.54 11.83
N ARG A 295 -6.39 24.61 11.90
CA ARG A 295 -7.10 25.19 13.05
C ARG A 295 -6.89 24.37 14.33
N ASP A 296 -6.97 23.05 14.21
CA ASP A 296 -6.97 22.15 15.37
C ASP A 296 -5.60 21.56 15.68
N ALA A 297 -4.51 22.02 15.05
CA ALA A 297 -3.19 21.38 15.12
C ALA A 297 -2.77 21.06 16.56
N GLN A 298 -2.93 21.99 17.50
CA GLN A 298 -2.58 21.77 18.90
C GLN A 298 -3.47 20.69 19.58
N VAL A 299 -4.78 20.70 19.33
CA VAL A 299 -5.73 19.71 19.88
C VAL A 299 -5.51 18.33 19.23
N ASN A 300 -5.09 18.32 17.97
CA ASN A 300 -4.83 17.10 17.22
C ASN A 300 -3.61 16.32 17.73
N VAL A 301 -2.67 16.95 18.47
CA VAL A 301 -1.58 16.24 19.16
C VAL A 301 -2.14 15.11 20.02
N ALA A 302 -3.11 15.43 20.89
CA ALA A 302 -3.74 14.43 21.74
C ALA A 302 -4.62 13.48 20.94
N THR A 303 -5.35 14.00 19.95
CA THR A 303 -6.31 13.22 19.16
C THR A 303 -5.63 12.13 18.32
N PHE A 304 -4.52 12.44 17.64
CA PHE A 304 -3.78 11.50 16.81
C PHE A 304 -3.02 10.43 17.59
N ASN A 305 -2.79 10.67 18.88
CA ASN A 305 -2.16 9.72 19.78
C ASN A 305 -3.16 8.90 20.61
N ARG A 306 -4.48 9.06 20.38
CA ARG A 306 -5.48 8.24 21.04
C ARG A 306 -5.33 6.77 20.59
N PRO A 307 -5.32 5.81 21.52
CA PRO A 307 -5.33 4.40 21.17
C PRO A 307 -6.53 4.04 20.29
N VAL A 308 -6.28 3.24 19.26
CA VAL A 308 -7.36 2.67 18.46
C VAL A 308 -7.99 1.54 19.24
N VAL A 309 -9.30 1.62 19.48
CA VAL A 309 -10.07 0.54 20.11
C VAL A 309 -10.55 -0.41 19.01
N PRO A 310 -10.23 -1.71 19.06
CA PRO A 310 -10.71 -2.67 18.08
C PRO A 310 -12.22 -2.63 17.91
N GLY A 311 -12.70 -2.62 16.66
CA GLY A 311 -14.12 -2.58 16.33
C GLY A 311 -14.78 -1.19 16.45
N GLN A 312 -14.05 -0.16 16.88
CA GLN A 312 -14.54 1.23 16.89
C GLN A 312 -13.85 2.07 15.83
N LYS A 313 -14.64 2.86 15.10
CA LYS A 313 -14.11 3.85 14.16
C LYS A 313 -13.55 5.03 14.94
N PRO A 314 -12.26 5.37 14.81
CA PRO A 314 -11.72 6.55 15.48
C PRO A 314 -12.39 7.80 14.92
N ALA A 315 -12.72 8.77 15.79
CA ALA A 315 -13.37 10.01 15.37
C ALA A 315 -12.49 10.81 14.40
N THR A 316 -11.18 10.87 14.68
CA THR A 316 -10.20 11.56 13.85
C THR A 316 -8.86 10.82 13.94
N THR A 317 -8.33 10.37 12.80
CA THR A 317 -6.98 9.81 12.68
C THR A 317 -6.08 10.74 11.89
N ILE A 318 -4.78 10.46 11.87
CA ILE A 318 -3.89 10.96 10.80
C ILE A 318 -4.36 10.42 9.43
N MET A 319 -3.80 10.96 8.35
CA MET A 319 -4.12 10.56 6.97
C MET A 319 -4.08 9.04 6.78
N LEU A 320 -3.00 8.35 7.18
CA LEU A 320 -2.97 6.89 7.15
C LEU A 320 -3.93 6.27 8.18
N GLY A 321 -4.94 5.57 7.68
CA GLY A 321 -6.03 4.99 8.46
C GLY A 321 -7.32 5.83 8.45
N SER A 322 -7.32 6.95 7.73
CA SER A 322 -8.51 7.75 7.46
C SER A 322 -9.28 7.21 6.25
N ALA A 323 -10.43 7.83 5.97
CA ALA A 323 -11.22 7.52 4.78
C ALA A 323 -10.58 8.06 3.49
N PHE A 324 -9.40 8.68 3.56
CA PHE A 324 -8.75 9.31 2.42
C PHE A 324 -7.24 9.05 2.38
N SER A 325 -6.79 7.98 3.03
CA SER A 325 -5.38 7.57 3.09
C SER A 325 -4.71 7.60 1.71
N CYS A 326 -5.38 7.10 0.67
CA CYS A 326 -4.87 7.07 -0.69
C CYS A 326 -5.47 8.22 -1.51
N THR A 327 -6.78 8.40 -1.41
CA THR A 327 -7.56 9.33 -2.24
C THR A 327 -7.24 10.80 -1.99
N ALA A 328 -6.64 11.18 -0.86
CA ALA A 328 -6.15 12.56 -0.69
C ALA A 328 -5.06 12.98 -1.68
N CYS A 329 -4.31 12.04 -2.27
CA CYS A 329 -3.40 12.35 -3.39
C CYS A 329 -4.04 12.12 -4.76
N HIS A 330 -5.04 11.23 -4.83
CA HIS A 330 -5.46 10.59 -6.07
C HIS A 330 -6.85 10.99 -6.58
N GLN A 331 -7.74 11.51 -5.73
CA GLN A 331 -9.10 11.84 -6.13
C GLN A 331 -9.19 13.24 -6.76
N HIS A 332 -9.89 13.34 -7.90
CA HIS A 332 -10.31 14.60 -8.53
C HIS A 332 -11.56 15.21 -7.87
#